data_AF-A0A2N1QJI7-F1
#
_entry.id   AF-A0A2N1QJI7-F1
#
_cell.length_a   1.000
_cell.length_b   1.000
_cell.length_c   1.000
_cell.angle_alpha   90.00
_cell.angle_beta   90.00
_cell.angle_gamma   90.00
#
_symmetry.space_group_name_H-M   'P 1'
#
loop_
_entity.id
_entity.type
_entity.pdbx_description
1 polymer ?
#
loop_
_entity_poly.entity_id
_entity_poly.type
_entity_poly.pdbx_seq_one_letter_code
_entity_poly.pdbx_strand_id
1 'polypeptide(L)'
;MNIKSQQLKSELSLCIDYDQPLQKNEMTNKLLEILGNSNCSIETVNGSKVLIYKTNNGNHVLLYKAITYLGNPHPIFKKRIQLPMKWKDICIYYSTKHNYDVSFIGIYHYDNHIIFADFNKTNYLKNDMNNSAAHVYINDLYQGVKNSFFSKLDRNGNIISTIHINQFKSYLDNKTNFYNRIPTKPFETFNGTFNFDKWLYAKDVIPEMHQNNWINWKQAEWPGWYLEYRFDQYIQHNNLENIVKYIGSSPSTSGYYDLDLWFDLNHFYGDLKASDENTLQSPGNDKTTFLQAINEFDRFWYVIYEHKTHKDSFMNYEATKFRNQYINDNSNGMQNDSMSYHKRMKHSVLFTKMMIIELNRINYGDVLSEFNQGRQPSGALRNPKFRINKRDIDNYVIYRYDSNNVNG
;
A
#
# COMPACT_ATOMS: atom_id res chain seq x y z
N MET A 1 19.05 -11.00 23.53
CA MET A 1 17.97 -12.00 23.67
C MET A 1 17.42 -12.23 22.27
N ASN A 2 17.46 -13.46 21.74
CA ASN A 2 16.81 -13.76 20.46
C ASN A 2 15.29 -13.71 20.70
N ILE A 3 14.58 -12.88 19.94
CA ILE A 3 13.13 -12.69 20.07
C ILE A 3 12.49 -13.28 18.81
N LYS A 4 11.44 -14.07 18.99
CA LYS A 4 10.68 -14.61 17.86
C LYS A 4 9.99 -13.48 17.10
N SER A 5 9.84 -13.66 15.81
CA SER A 5 9.20 -12.69 14.92
C SER A 5 8.47 -13.40 13.79
N GLN A 6 7.72 -12.68 12.96
CA GLN A 6 7.06 -13.31 11.81
C GLN A 6 8.11 -13.80 10.82
N GLN A 7 7.91 -15.03 10.32
CA GLN A 7 8.73 -15.66 9.29
C GLN A 7 7.85 -16.10 8.14
N LEU A 8 8.31 -15.86 6.92
CA LEU A 8 7.66 -16.26 5.68
C LEU A 8 8.25 -17.57 5.19
N LYS A 9 7.39 -18.57 5.05
CA LYS A 9 7.77 -19.87 4.50
C LYS A 9 7.62 -19.91 2.98
N SER A 10 8.21 -20.93 2.36
CA SER A 10 8.23 -21.08 0.89
C SER A 10 6.85 -21.31 0.29
N GLU A 11 5.92 -21.91 1.05
CA GLU A 11 4.51 -22.09 0.67
C GLU A 11 3.64 -20.85 0.89
N LEU A 12 4.26 -19.68 1.09
CA LEU A 12 3.60 -18.40 1.34
C LEU A 12 2.81 -18.34 2.65
N SER A 13 3.09 -19.19 3.64
CA SER A 13 2.49 -19.12 4.97
C SER A 13 3.36 -18.36 5.98
N LEU A 14 2.76 -17.86 7.07
CA LEU A 14 3.50 -17.21 8.16
C LEU A 14 3.57 -18.09 9.40
N CYS A 15 4.69 -18.00 10.12
CA CYS A 15 4.83 -18.54 11.46
C CYS A 15 5.59 -17.58 12.37
N ILE A 16 5.53 -17.81 13.69
CA ILE A 16 6.30 -17.04 14.67
C ILE A 16 7.51 -17.87 15.11
N ASP A 17 8.68 -17.48 14.65
CA ASP A 17 9.94 -18.17 14.98
C ASP A 17 11.15 -17.22 14.98
N TYR A 18 12.31 -17.74 15.38
CA TYR A 18 13.58 -17.03 15.33
C TYR A 18 14.04 -16.80 13.89
N ASP A 19 14.71 -15.68 13.65
CA ASP A 19 15.39 -15.47 12.37
C ASP A 19 16.49 -16.52 12.19
N GLN A 20 16.68 -16.96 10.94
CA GLN A 20 17.74 -17.88 10.55
C GLN A 20 18.71 -17.18 9.57
N PRO A 21 19.37 -16.08 9.96
CA PRO A 21 20.20 -15.31 9.04
C PRO A 21 21.41 -16.14 8.59
N LEU A 22 21.66 -16.15 7.27
CA LEU A 22 22.86 -16.74 6.71
C LEU A 22 24.11 -15.99 7.17
N GLN A 23 25.17 -16.73 7.46
CA GLN A 23 26.48 -16.16 7.72
C GLN A 23 27.06 -15.54 6.45
N LYS A 24 28.06 -14.66 6.60
CA LYS A 24 28.62 -13.91 5.47
C LYS A 24 29.13 -14.81 4.34
N ASN A 25 29.82 -15.91 4.68
CA ASN A 25 30.36 -16.84 3.69
C ASN A 25 29.23 -17.60 2.97
N GLU A 26 28.17 -17.98 3.68
CA GLU A 26 27.00 -18.64 3.09
C GLU A 26 26.26 -17.70 2.13
N MET A 27 26.05 -16.44 2.53
CA MET A 27 25.49 -15.41 1.64
C MET A 27 26.34 -15.22 0.38
N THR A 28 27.67 -15.18 0.54
CA THR A 28 28.59 -15.05 -0.60
C THR A 28 28.43 -16.24 -1.55
N ASN A 29 28.46 -17.46 -1.02
CA ASN A 29 28.34 -18.69 -1.81
C ASN A 29 26.99 -18.74 -2.54
N LYS A 30 25.88 -18.35 -1.89
CA LYS A 30 24.57 -18.29 -2.53
C LYS A 30 24.50 -17.26 -3.65
N LEU A 31 25.07 -16.07 -3.46
CA LEU A 31 25.15 -15.08 -4.54
C LEU A 31 26.00 -15.59 -5.71
N LEU A 32 27.14 -16.23 -5.44
CA LEU A 32 27.99 -16.82 -6.46
C LEU A 32 27.27 -17.94 -7.25
N GLU A 33 26.55 -18.82 -6.56
CA GLU A 33 25.71 -19.88 -7.15
C GLU A 33 24.65 -19.30 -8.10
N ILE A 34 23.90 -18.29 -7.65
CA ILE A 34 22.79 -17.69 -8.39
C ILE A 34 23.27 -16.86 -9.59
N LEU A 35 24.36 -16.12 -9.43
CA LEU A 35 24.87 -15.18 -10.44
C LEU A 35 25.86 -15.84 -11.42
N GLY A 36 26.35 -17.03 -11.06
CA GLY A 36 27.39 -17.76 -11.76
C GLY A 36 28.78 -17.29 -11.35
N ASN A 37 29.57 -18.21 -10.78
CA ASN A 37 30.92 -17.93 -10.27
C ASN A 37 31.82 -17.21 -11.30
N SER A 38 31.74 -17.58 -12.58
CA SER A 38 32.54 -16.99 -13.66
C SER A 38 32.24 -15.51 -13.90
N ASN A 39 31.03 -15.06 -13.53
CA ASN A 39 30.58 -13.69 -13.72
C ASN A 39 30.87 -12.82 -12.50
N CYS A 40 31.44 -13.40 -11.45
CA CYS A 40 31.65 -12.74 -10.18
C CYS A 40 33.14 -12.58 -9.86
N SER A 41 33.50 -11.47 -9.23
CA SER A 41 34.84 -11.24 -8.67
C SER A 41 34.74 -10.60 -7.30
N ILE A 42 35.73 -10.83 -6.44
CA ILE A 42 35.84 -10.16 -5.14
C ILE A 42 36.98 -9.15 -5.22
N GLU A 43 36.66 -7.89 -4.96
CA GLU A 43 37.65 -6.80 -4.88
C GLU A 43 37.79 -6.31 -3.43
N THR A 44 38.92 -5.68 -3.12
CA THR A 44 39.10 -4.98 -1.84
C THR A 44 39.14 -3.49 -2.08
N VAL A 45 38.19 -2.76 -1.51
CA VAL A 45 38.06 -1.30 -1.61
C VAL A 45 38.07 -0.74 -0.20
N ASN A 46 39.02 0.17 0.09
CA ASN A 46 39.19 0.79 1.42
C ASN A 46 39.21 -0.26 2.55
N GLY A 47 39.96 -1.36 2.35
CA GLY A 47 40.06 -2.47 3.31
C GLY A 47 38.82 -3.36 3.42
N SER A 48 37.78 -3.13 2.61
CA SER A 48 36.54 -3.92 2.59
C SER A 48 36.43 -4.78 1.35
N LYS A 49 36.18 -6.08 1.55
CA LYS A 49 35.84 -7.00 0.45
C LYS A 49 34.43 -6.70 -0.06
N VAL A 50 34.31 -6.48 -1.37
CA VAL A 50 33.07 -6.28 -2.11
C VAL A 50 32.91 -7.35 -3.17
N LEU A 51 31.69 -7.83 -3.38
CA LEU A 51 31.37 -8.76 -4.47
C LEU A 51 30.95 -7.94 -5.68
N ILE A 52 31.53 -8.24 -6.84
CA ILE A 52 31.22 -7.59 -8.11
C ILE A 52 30.63 -8.64 -9.03
N TYR A 53 29.44 -8.35 -9.56
CA TYR A 53 28.77 -9.14 -10.59
C TYR A 53 28.87 -8.41 -11.92
N LYS A 54 29.44 -9.07 -12.93
CA LYS A 54 29.66 -8.51 -14.26
C LYS A 54 28.51 -8.92 -15.18
N THR A 55 27.91 -7.95 -15.85
CA THR A 55 26.87 -8.16 -16.86
C THR A 55 27.27 -7.50 -18.18
N ASN A 56 26.52 -7.76 -19.24
CA ASN A 56 26.69 -7.07 -20.52
C ASN A 56 26.37 -5.57 -20.43
N ASN A 57 25.58 -5.17 -19.43
CA ASN A 57 25.09 -3.80 -19.23
C ASN A 57 25.88 -3.03 -18.17
N GLY A 58 26.86 -3.68 -17.54
CA GLY A 58 27.73 -3.06 -16.54
C GLY A 58 28.05 -3.95 -15.35
N ASN A 59 28.78 -3.38 -14.39
CA ASN A 59 29.22 -4.08 -13.20
C ASN A 59 28.38 -3.66 -11.98
N HIS A 60 27.83 -4.65 -11.27
CA HIS A 60 27.11 -4.43 -10.02
C HIS A 60 28.02 -4.70 -8.84
N VAL A 61 28.25 -3.69 -8.00
CA VAL A 61 28.93 -3.84 -6.71
C VAL A 61 27.87 -4.17 -5.67
N LEU A 62 27.87 -5.42 -5.20
CA LEU A 62 26.87 -5.94 -4.27
C LEU A 62 27.34 -5.74 -2.83
N LEU A 63 26.69 -4.83 -2.13
CA LEU A 63 26.85 -4.62 -0.69
C LEU A 63 25.67 -5.28 0.02
N TYR A 64 25.93 -6.40 0.70
CA TYR A 64 24.86 -7.25 1.21
C TYR A 64 24.94 -7.57 2.70
N LYS A 65 23.77 -7.80 3.29
CA LYS A 65 23.54 -8.18 4.69
C LYS A 65 22.33 -9.08 4.81
N ALA A 66 22.31 -9.92 5.85
CA ALA A 66 21.12 -10.69 6.20
C ALA A 66 19.99 -9.75 6.66
N ILE A 67 18.77 -10.05 6.25
CA ILE A 67 17.56 -9.38 6.73
C ILE A 67 17.17 -10.01 8.07
N THR A 68 17.06 -9.19 9.11
CA THR A 68 16.72 -9.63 10.47
C THR A 68 15.72 -8.70 11.13
N TYR A 69 15.03 -9.23 12.14
CA TYR A 69 14.13 -8.50 13.00
C TYR A 69 14.88 -7.47 13.86
N LEU A 70 14.27 -6.29 14.04
CA LEU A 70 14.84 -5.21 14.84
C LEU A 70 15.00 -5.55 16.32
N GLY A 71 14.14 -6.43 16.85
CA GLY A 71 13.91 -6.61 18.28
C GLY A 71 12.87 -5.64 18.84
N ASN A 72 12.55 -5.80 20.12
CA ASN A 72 11.60 -4.92 20.81
C ASN A 72 12.17 -3.49 20.91
N PRO A 73 11.34 -2.43 20.77
CA PRO A 73 9.87 -2.41 20.76
C PRO A 73 9.23 -2.47 19.36
N HIS A 74 9.96 -2.91 18.34
CA HIS A 74 9.47 -2.85 16.96
C HIS A 74 8.44 -3.95 16.67
N PRO A 75 7.54 -3.77 15.69
CA PRO A 75 6.59 -4.83 15.33
C PRO A 75 7.29 -6.06 14.76
N ILE A 76 6.81 -7.26 15.12
CA ILE A 76 7.41 -8.55 14.76
C ILE A 76 7.46 -8.84 13.24
N PHE A 77 6.74 -8.08 12.42
CA PHE A 77 6.76 -8.17 10.96
C PHE A 77 7.76 -7.20 10.30
N LYS A 78 8.37 -6.30 11.08
CA LYS A 78 9.30 -5.29 10.59
C LYS A 78 10.74 -5.77 10.67
N LYS A 79 11.36 -5.98 9.52
CA LYS A 79 12.75 -6.42 9.39
C LYS A 79 13.65 -5.30 8.88
N ARG A 80 14.97 -5.51 8.90
CA ARG A 80 15.97 -4.58 8.35
C ARG A 80 17.21 -5.28 7.84
N ILE A 81 18.00 -4.53 7.07
CA ILE A 81 19.46 -4.66 7.10
C ILE A 81 20.07 -3.50 7.89
N GLN A 82 21.16 -3.77 8.61
CA GLN A 82 22.00 -2.73 9.19
C GLN A 82 22.97 -2.21 8.12
N LEU A 83 23.05 -0.89 7.95
CA LEU A 83 23.90 -0.25 6.94
C LEU A 83 25.21 0.25 7.57
N PRO A 84 26.37 -0.39 7.31
CA PRO A 84 27.65 0.06 7.86
C PRO A 84 28.12 1.38 7.22
N MET A 85 28.75 2.27 7.98
CA MET A 85 29.29 3.55 7.48
C MET A 85 30.18 3.39 6.25
N LYS A 86 31.05 2.36 6.26
CA LYS A 86 31.95 2.02 5.15
C LYS A 86 31.25 1.77 3.80
N TRP A 87 29.95 1.47 3.78
CA TRP A 87 29.21 1.39 2.52
C TRP A 87 29.11 2.74 1.83
N LYS A 88 29.08 3.84 2.59
CA LYS A 88 29.16 5.21 2.05
C LYS A 88 30.48 5.42 1.30
N ASP A 89 31.59 5.03 1.91
CA ASP A 89 32.93 5.18 1.33
C ASP A 89 33.06 4.36 0.03
N ILE A 90 32.48 3.16 0.00
CA ILE A 90 32.43 2.32 -1.21
C ILE A 90 31.58 3.00 -2.30
N CYS A 91 30.41 3.54 -1.94
CA CYS A 91 29.58 4.29 -2.89
C CYS A 91 30.32 5.51 -3.45
N ILE A 92 31.05 6.26 -2.64
CA ILE A 92 31.87 7.40 -3.06
C ILE A 92 33.01 6.94 -3.98
N TYR A 93 33.65 5.82 -3.67
CA TYR A 93 34.73 5.28 -4.51
C TYR A 93 34.26 4.89 -5.92
N TYR A 94 33.07 4.29 -6.04
CA TYR A 94 32.52 3.87 -7.34
C TYR A 94 31.72 4.96 -8.06
N SER A 95 31.34 6.07 -7.40
CA SER A 95 30.55 7.14 -8.05
C SER A 95 31.28 7.84 -9.19
N THR A 96 32.62 7.79 -9.20
CA THR A 96 33.47 8.36 -10.25
C THR A 96 33.83 7.35 -11.34
N LYS A 97 33.44 6.07 -11.19
CA LYS A 97 33.74 5.01 -12.16
C LYS A 97 32.57 4.80 -13.10
N HIS A 98 32.81 4.99 -14.38
CA HIS A 98 31.83 4.63 -15.40
C HIS A 98 31.55 3.12 -15.37
N ASN A 99 30.30 2.73 -15.67
CA ASN A 99 29.86 1.35 -15.78
C ASN A 99 29.78 0.54 -14.47
N TYR A 100 29.76 1.20 -13.31
CA TYR A 100 29.51 0.56 -12.02
C TYR A 100 28.22 1.08 -11.38
N ASP A 101 27.38 0.17 -10.89
CA ASP A 101 26.28 0.49 -9.99
C ASP A 101 26.44 -0.24 -8.65
N VAL A 102 26.29 0.48 -7.54
CA VAL A 102 26.36 -0.10 -6.20
C VAL A 102 24.95 -0.44 -5.72
N SER A 103 24.69 -1.68 -5.31
CA SER A 103 23.38 -2.12 -4.83
C SER A 103 23.43 -2.53 -3.36
N PHE A 104 22.43 -2.11 -2.58
CA PHE A 104 22.29 -2.48 -1.17
C PHE A 104 21.32 -3.66 -1.08
N ILE A 105 21.86 -4.86 -0.91
CA ILE A 105 21.09 -6.10 -0.99
C ILE A 105 20.85 -6.70 0.39
N GLY A 106 19.59 -6.79 0.80
CA GLY A 106 19.16 -7.65 1.87
C GLY A 106 18.93 -9.07 1.41
N ILE A 107 19.35 -10.05 2.22
CA ILE A 107 19.11 -11.47 1.97
C ILE A 107 18.26 -12.01 3.12
N TYR A 108 17.00 -12.30 2.84
CA TYR A 108 16.12 -13.02 3.76
C TYR A 108 16.37 -14.51 3.61
N HIS A 109 16.42 -15.22 4.74
CA HIS A 109 16.52 -16.66 4.78
C HIS A 109 15.74 -17.22 5.96
N TYR A 110 14.87 -18.19 5.68
CA TYR A 110 14.17 -18.99 6.67
C TYR A 110 13.78 -20.33 6.03
N ASP A 111 14.12 -21.45 6.67
CA ASP A 111 13.76 -22.80 6.21
C ASP A 111 14.10 -23.05 4.72
N ASN A 112 15.35 -22.76 4.34
CA ASN A 112 15.88 -22.83 2.97
C ASN A 112 15.19 -21.91 1.94
N HIS A 113 14.25 -21.07 2.37
CA HIS A 113 13.60 -20.09 1.51
C HIS A 113 14.41 -18.79 1.48
N ILE A 114 14.85 -18.37 0.30
CA ILE A 114 15.65 -17.16 0.11
C ILE A 114 14.89 -16.14 -0.72
N ILE A 115 14.89 -14.90 -0.24
CA ILE A 115 14.30 -13.74 -0.92
C ILE A 115 15.30 -12.59 -0.84
N PHE A 116 15.48 -11.87 -1.95
CA PHE A 116 16.35 -10.71 -1.99
C PHE A 116 15.53 -9.44 -1.80
N ALA A 117 16.09 -8.45 -1.14
CA ALA A 117 15.57 -7.09 -1.12
C ALA A 117 16.65 -6.12 -1.64
N ASP A 118 16.36 -5.34 -2.67
CA ASP A 118 17.20 -4.24 -3.13
C ASP A 118 16.68 -2.92 -2.57
N PHE A 119 17.52 -2.23 -1.80
CA PHE A 119 17.22 -0.94 -1.20
C PHE A 119 17.86 0.17 -2.03
N ASN A 120 17.04 1.06 -2.60
CA ASN A 120 17.58 2.18 -3.35
C ASN A 120 18.45 3.08 -2.45
N LYS A 121 19.76 3.09 -2.73
CA LYS A 121 20.78 3.77 -1.91
C LYS A 121 20.62 5.29 -1.82
N THR A 122 19.91 5.94 -2.75
CA THR A 122 19.91 7.41 -2.90
C THR A 122 19.52 8.13 -1.61
N ASN A 123 18.45 7.72 -0.95
CA ASN A 123 18.00 8.35 0.28
C ASN A 123 18.89 8.01 1.48
N TYR A 124 19.40 6.77 1.54
CA TYR A 124 20.29 6.35 2.63
C TYR A 124 21.63 7.08 2.61
N LEU A 125 22.15 7.43 1.41
CA LEU A 125 23.40 8.17 1.27
C LEU A 125 23.29 9.65 1.67
N LYS A 126 22.10 10.25 1.57
CA LYS A 126 21.82 11.62 2.03
C LYS A 126 21.79 11.72 3.56
N ASN A 127 21.46 10.62 4.24
CA ASN A 127 21.35 10.55 5.70
C ASN A 127 22.66 10.09 6.37
N ASP A 128 22.75 10.22 7.70
CA ASP A 128 23.89 9.69 8.46
C ASP A 128 23.80 8.16 8.57
N MET A 129 24.79 7.45 8.02
CA MET A 129 24.78 6.00 7.94
C MET A 129 25.16 5.30 9.25
N ASN A 130 25.74 5.99 10.24
CA ASN A 130 26.25 5.36 11.47
C ASN A 130 25.20 4.63 12.32
N ASN A 131 23.93 4.99 12.17
CA ASN A 131 22.78 4.32 12.81
C ASN A 131 21.65 4.00 11.81
N SER A 132 21.97 4.00 10.51
CA SER A 132 20.96 3.78 9.48
C SER A 132 20.61 2.30 9.32
N ALA A 133 19.33 2.05 9.13
CA ALA A 133 18.80 0.75 8.78
C ALA A 133 17.85 0.91 7.60
N ALA A 134 17.99 0.00 6.62
CA ALA A 134 17.02 -0.11 5.55
C ALA A 134 15.97 -1.14 5.96
N HIS A 135 14.71 -0.72 6.04
CA HIS A 135 13.62 -1.54 6.56
C HIS A 135 12.86 -2.23 5.43
N VAL A 136 12.42 -3.44 5.69
CA VAL A 136 11.53 -4.21 4.82
C VAL A 136 10.50 -4.93 5.69
N TYR A 137 9.28 -5.05 5.21
CA TYR A 137 8.22 -5.73 5.93
C TYR A 137 8.02 -7.16 5.41
N ILE A 138 7.51 -8.06 6.26
CA ILE A 138 7.22 -9.44 5.86
C ILE A 138 6.26 -9.49 4.66
N ASN A 139 5.28 -8.59 4.59
CA ASN A 139 4.38 -8.52 3.45
C ASN A 139 5.11 -8.12 2.16
N ASP A 140 6.16 -7.29 2.23
CA ASP A 140 6.97 -6.95 1.04
C ASP A 140 7.65 -8.19 0.48
N LEU A 141 8.21 -9.02 1.37
CA LEU A 141 8.83 -10.30 1.00
C LEU A 141 7.78 -11.25 0.39
N TYR A 142 6.60 -11.33 1.00
CA TYR A 142 5.46 -12.11 0.48
C TYR A 142 5.08 -11.67 -0.94
N GLN A 143 4.96 -10.36 -1.19
CA GLN A 143 4.65 -9.83 -2.52
C GLN A 143 5.74 -10.14 -3.54
N GLY A 144 7.01 -10.10 -3.13
CA GLY A 144 8.14 -10.47 -3.98
C GLY A 144 8.14 -11.95 -4.39
N VAL A 145 7.71 -12.84 -3.50
CA VAL A 145 7.56 -14.27 -3.81
C VAL A 145 6.34 -14.51 -4.70
N LYS A 146 5.17 -13.99 -4.30
CA LYS A 146 3.89 -14.16 -5.02
C LYS A 146 3.95 -13.65 -6.46
N ASN A 147 4.58 -12.49 -6.67
CA ASN A 147 4.65 -11.84 -7.98
C ASN A 147 5.99 -12.05 -8.70
N SER A 148 6.91 -12.83 -8.11
CA SER A 148 8.32 -12.97 -8.50
C SER A 148 9.19 -11.68 -8.40
N PHE A 149 8.56 -10.51 -8.41
CA PHE A 149 9.13 -9.19 -8.18
C PHE A 149 8.06 -8.26 -7.62
N PHE A 150 8.45 -7.43 -6.65
CA PHE A 150 7.61 -6.37 -6.11
C PHE A 150 8.49 -5.18 -5.75
N SER A 151 8.01 -3.96 -5.98
CA SER A 151 8.67 -2.73 -5.58
C SER A 151 7.67 -1.74 -5.00
N LYS A 152 8.07 -1.02 -3.96
CA LYS A 152 7.24 0.04 -3.39
C LYS A 152 8.03 1.24 -2.93
N LEU A 153 7.33 2.36 -2.83
CA LEU A 153 7.76 3.55 -2.12
C LEU A 153 7.28 3.47 -0.66
N ASP A 154 8.20 3.49 0.29
CA ASP A 154 7.85 3.54 1.71
C ASP A 154 7.39 4.96 2.13
N ARG A 155 6.92 5.10 3.37
CA ARG A 155 6.45 6.39 3.91
C ARG A 155 7.53 7.47 4.00
N ASN A 156 8.80 7.09 3.94
CA ASN A 156 9.95 8.00 3.99
C ASN A 156 10.52 8.27 2.59
N GLY A 157 9.82 7.83 1.53
CA GLY A 157 10.25 8.00 0.14
C GLY A 157 11.33 7.02 -0.32
N ASN A 158 11.64 5.96 0.46
CA ASN A 158 12.61 4.95 0.04
C ASN A 158 11.97 3.95 -0.94
N ILE A 159 12.67 3.64 -2.02
CA ILE A 159 12.27 2.56 -2.93
C ILE A 159 12.89 1.26 -2.44
N ILE A 160 12.02 0.27 -2.22
CA ILE A 160 12.39 -1.08 -1.79
C ILE A 160 11.84 -2.05 -2.81
N SER A 161 12.69 -2.91 -3.35
CA SER A 161 12.29 -3.97 -4.26
C SER A 161 12.56 -5.33 -3.63
N THR A 162 11.60 -6.25 -3.64
CA THR A 162 11.75 -7.63 -3.19
C THR A 162 11.67 -8.58 -4.38
N ILE A 163 12.61 -9.51 -4.45
CA ILE A 163 12.87 -10.32 -5.64
C ILE A 163 12.95 -11.78 -5.22
N HIS A 164 12.15 -12.62 -5.88
CA HIS A 164 12.24 -14.06 -5.72
C HIS A 164 13.61 -14.57 -6.18
N ILE A 165 14.19 -15.57 -5.51
CA ILE A 165 15.52 -16.09 -5.79
C ILE A 165 15.77 -16.37 -7.28
N ASN A 166 14.80 -17.00 -7.97
CA ASN A 166 14.92 -17.37 -9.37
C ASN A 166 14.95 -16.17 -10.34
N GLN A 167 14.55 -14.98 -9.91
CA GLN A 167 14.56 -13.76 -10.73
C GLN A 167 15.75 -12.86 -10.43
N PHE A 168 16.53 -13.13 -9.37
CA PHE A 168 17.54 -12.18 -8.90
C PHE A 168 18.64 -11.90 -9.92
N LYS A 169 19.12 -12.93 -10.63
CA LYS A 169 20.09 -12.75 -11.71
C LYS A 169 19.53 -11.88 -12.84
N SER A 170 18.35 -12.23 -13.35
CA SER A 170 17.68 -11.47 -14.42
C SER A 170 17.38 -10.02 -14.01
N TYR A 171 17.06 -9.82 -12.73
CA TYR A 171 16.86 -8.50 -12.13
C TYR A 171 18.11 -7.63 -12.19
N LEU A 172 19.28 -8.17 -11.84
CA LEU A 172 20.53 -7.43 -11.97
C LEU A 172 20.90 -7.22 -13.45
N ASP A 173 20.72 -8.23 -14.29
CA ASP A 173 21.04 -8.14 -15.72
C ASP A 173 20.23 -7.06 -16.45
N ASN A 174 18.94 -6.92 -16.12
CA ASN A 174 18.00 -6.07 -16.84
C ASN A 174 17.02 -5.35 -15.91
N LYS A 175 17.54 -4.60 -14.92
CA LYS A 175 16.73 -3.92 -13.89
C LYS A 175 15.57 -3.08 -14.44
N THR A 176 15.75 -2.46 -15.61
CA THR A 176 14.73 -1.62 -16.26
C THR A 176 13.50 -2.37 -16.76
N ASN A 177 13.59 -3.70 -16.93
CA ASN A 177 12.49 -4.52 -17.45
C ASN A 177 11.58 -5.07 -16.34
N PHE A 178 11.86 -4.75 -15.07
CA PHE A 178 11.07 -5.18 -13.94
C PHE A 178 10.08 -4.08 -13.54
N TYR A 179 8.80 -4.42 -13.63
CA TYR A 179 7.69 -3.58 -13.21
C TYR A 179 6.78 -4.38 -12.28
N ASN A 180 6.08 -3.67 -11.40
CA ASN A 180 5.06 -4.30 -10.57
C ASN A 180 3.96 -4.89 -11.45
N ARG A 181 3.64 -6.18 -11.24
CA ARG A 181 2.48 -6.84 -11.87
C ARG A 181 1.16 -6.51 -11.18
N ILE A 182 1.18 -5.57 -10.25
CA ILE A 182 0.05 -5.12 -9.45
C ILE A 182 -0.66 -4.01 -10.26
N PRO A 183 -1.99 -4.10 -10.50
CA PRO A 183 -2.72 -3.16 -11.35
C PRO A 183 -2.97 -1.80 -10.66
N THR A 184 -1.90 -1.10 -10.26
CA THR A 184 -1.97 0.23 -9.63
C THR A 184 -2.21 1.35 -10.64
N LYS A 185 -2.01 1.06 -11.93
CA LYS A 185 -2.02 2.07 -12.99
C LYS A 185 -3.29 2.92 -13.06
N PRO A 186 -4.52 2.35 -13.00
CA PRO A 186 -5.75 3.13 -13.00
C PRO A 186 -5.77 4.19 -11.90
N PHE A 187 -5.22 3.87 -10.73
CA PHE A 187 -5.16 4.78 -9.61
C PHE A 187 -4.08 5.85 -9.76
N GLU A 188 -2.91 5.51 -10.30
CA GLU A 188 -1.86 6.49 -10.62
C GLU A 188 -2.39 7.60 -11.53
N THR A 189 -3.08 7.20 -12.61
CA THR A 189 -3.63 8.12 -13.61
C THR A 189 -4.85 8.86 -13.11
N PHE A 190 -5.74 8.19 -12.35
CA PHE A 190 -6.83 8.88 -11.66
C PHE A 190 -6.30 9.95 -10.71
N ASN A 191 -5.30 9.63 -9.88
CA ASN A 191 -4.75 10.57 -8.91
C ASN A 191 -4.11 11.80 -9.58
N GLY A 192 -3.56 11.66 -10.79
CA GLY A 192 -3.09 12.80 -11.58
C GLY A 192 -4.19 13.74 -12.11
N THR A 193 -5.45 13.31 -12.10
CA THR A 193 -6.61 14.10 -12.56
C THR A 193 -7.59 14.45 -11.43
N PHE A 194 -7.51 13.76 -10.31
CA PHE A 194 -8.34 14.00 -9.14
C PHE A 194 -7.87 15.23 -8.36
N ASN A 195 -8.79 15.88 -7.66
CA ASN A 195 -8.56 17.14 -6.95
C ASN A 195 -7.83 16.94 -5.60
N PHE A 196 -6.62 16.37 -5.62
CA PHE A 196 -5.79 16.06 -4.45
C PHE A 196 -5.21 17.26 -3.70
N ASP A 197 -5.39 18.49 -4.18
CA ASP A 197 -4.84 19.69 -3.52
C ASP A 197 -5.85 20.84 -3.46
N LYS A 198 -7.14 20.52 -3.56
CA LYS A 198 -8.23 21.50 -3.52
C LYS A 198 -9.23 21.15 -2.43
N TRP A 199 -9.61 22.15 -1.65
CA TRP A 199 -10.74 22.03 -0.74
C TRP A 199 -12.02 21.84 -1.55
N LEU A 200 -12.66 20.70 -1.33
CA LEU A 200 -13.98 20.37 -1.87
C LEU A 200 -15.02 20.73 -0.82
N TYR A 201 -16.06 21.46 -1.20
CA TYR A 201 -17.13 21.87 -0.29
C TYR A 201 -18.40 21.07 -0.56
N ALA A 202 -19.10 20.69 0.50
CA ALA A 202 -20.36 19.96 0.39
C ALA A 202 -21.37 20.66 -0.52
N LYS A 203 -21.41 22.00 -0.48
CA LYS A 203 -22.31 22.84 -1.29
C LYS A 203 -22.05 22.77 -2.79
N ASP A 204 -20.85 22.37 -3.22
CA ASP A 204 -20.48 22.29 -4.63
C ASP A 204 -20.64 20.84 -5.12
N VAL A 205 -20.14 19.88 -4.36
CA VAL A 205 -20.08 18.46 -4.75
C VAL A 205 -21.43 17.75 -4.70
N ILE A 206 -22.32 18.13 -3.78
CA ILE A 206 -23.66 17.51 -3.66
C ILE A 206 -24.51 17.85 -4.90
N PRO A 207 -24.63 19.13 -5.32
CA PRO A 207 -25.27 19.47 -6.58
C PRO A 207 -24.62 18.81 -7.79
N GLU A 208 -23.28 18.75 -7.87
CA GLU A 208 -22.57 18.10 -8.97
C GLU A 208 -22.99 16.63 -9.12
N MET A 209 -22.98 15.86 -8.02
CA MET A 209 -23.44 14.46 -8.02
C MET A 209 -24.91 14.34 -8.40
N HIS A 210 -25.77 15.22 -7.88
CA HIS A 210 -27.21 15.20 -8.19
C HIS A 210 -27.47 15.46 -9.68
N GLN A 211 -26.85 16.50 -10.24
CA GLN A 211 -27.00 16.88 -11.66
C GLN A 211 -26.50 15.79 -12.62
N ASN A 212 -25.57 14.95 -12.17
CA ASN A 212 -25.07 13.79 -12.90
C ASN A 212 -25.80 12.48 -12.52
N ASN A 213 -26.96 12.58 -11.87
CA ASN A 213 -27.82 11.44 -11.49
C ASN A 213 -27.15 10.37 -10.60
N TRP A 214 -26.15 10.75 -9.80
CA TRP A 214 -25.46 9.82 -8.91
C TRP A 214 -26.33 9.42 -7.71
N ILE A 215 -26.72 8.15 -7.60
CA ILE A 215 -27.74 7.67 -6.64
C ILE A 215 -27.48 8.06 -5.17
N ASN A 216 -26.21 8.14 -4.75
CA ASN A 216 -25.83 8.40 -3.37
C ASN A 216 -25.55 9.87 -3.04
N TRP A 217 -25.93 10.81 -3.92
CA TRP A 217 -25.73 12.26 -3.72
C TRP A 217 -26.33 12.79 -2.40
N LYS A 218 -27.38 12.12 -1.90
CA LYS A 218 -28.08 12.50 -0.67
C LYS A 218 -27.33 12.12 0.61
N GLN A 219 -26.27 11.32 0.58
CA GLN A 219 -25.67 10.79 1.80
C GLN A 219 -24.80 11.82 2.55
N ALA A 220 -24.76 11.76 3.89
CA ALA A 220 -24.01 12.72 4.72
C ALA A 220 -22.50 12.46 4.73
N GLU A 221 -22.07 11.22 4.48
CA GLU A 221 -20.66 10.84 4.27
C GLU A 221 -20.22 11.15 2.82
N TRP A 222 -20.54 12.35 2.35
CA TRP A 222 -20.37 12.75 0.95
C TRP A 222 -18.93 12.60 0.41
N PRO A 223 -17.82 12.69 1.19
CA PRO A 223 -16.49 12.52 0.60
C PRO A 223 -16.25 11.13 0.02
N GLY A 224 -16.79 10.08 0.65
CA GLY A 224 -16.70 8.71 0.13
C GLY A 224 -17.49 8.58 -1.16
N TRP A 225 -18.74 9.03 -1.15
CA TRP A 225 -19.61 8.96 -2.32
C TRP A 225 -19.14 9.82 -3.49
N TYR A 226 -18.54 10.98 -3.22
CA TYR A 226 -17.95 11.81 -4.27
C TYR A 226 -16.70 11.17 -4.86
N LEU A 227 -15.87 10.51 -4.04
CA LEU A 227 -14.73 9.74 -4.52
C LEU A 227 -15.17 8.60 -5.44
N GLU A 228 -16.16 7.81 -5.04
CA GLU A 228 -16.74 6.73 -5.86
C GLU A 228 -17.30 7.27 -7.18
N TYR A 229 -18.10 8.34 -7.13
CA TYR A 229 -18.63 9.02 -8.32
C TYR A 229 -17.52 9.42 -9.29
N ARG A 230 -16.49 10.11 -8.79
CA ARG A 230 -15.38 10.58 -9.63
C ARG A 230 -14.55 9.43 -10.19
N PHE A 231 -14.40 8.34 -9.44
CA PHE A 231 -13.65 7.17 -9.90
C PHE A 231 -14.43 6.35 -10.94
N ASP A 232 -15.75 6.17 -10.75
CA ASP A 232 -16.63 5.54 -11.74
C ASP A 232 -16.62 6.32 -13.07
N GLN A 233 -16.81 7.63 -13.00
CA GLN A 233 -16.67 8.50 -14.17
C GLN A 233 -15.30 8.32 -14.83
N TYR A 234 -14.21 8.30 -14.06
CA TYR A 234 -12.87 8.09 -14.59
C TYR A 234 -12.72 6.74 -15.32
N ILE A 235 -13.23 5.65 -14.75
CA ILE A 235 -13.19 4.31 -15.38
C ILE A 235 -13.89 4.35 -16.75
N GLN A 236 -15.11 4.89 -16.79
CA GLN A 236 -15.94 4.95 -18.01
C GLN A 236 -15.29 5.79 -19.10
N HIS A 237 -14.79 6.99 -18.75
CA HIS A 237 -14.15 7.89 -19.73
C HIS A 237 -12.86 7.31 -20.32
N ASN A 238 -12.18 6.42 -19.60
CA ASN A 238 -10.89 5.85 -20.01
C ASN A 238 -11.00 4.39 -20.50
N ASN A 239 -12.22 3.83 -20.57
CA ASN A 239 -12.50 2.44 -20.98
C ASN A 239 -11.68 1.41 -20.18
N LEU A 240 -11.65 1.56 -18.84
CA LEU A 240 -10.82 0.74 -17.95
C LEU A 240 -11.54 -0.47 -17.37
N GLU A 241 -12.76 -0.77 -17.80
CA GLU A 241 -13.62 -1.82 -17.24
C GLU A 241 -13.00 -3.22 -17.33
N ASN A 242 -12.14 -3.47 -18.33
CA ASN A 242 -11.40 -4.73 -18.45
C ASN A 242 -10.26 -4.88 -17.44
N ILE A 243 -9.94 -3.81 -16.70
CA ILE A 243 -8.90 -3.77 -15.66
C ILE A 243 -9.54 -3.65 -14.28
N VAL A 244 -10.42 -2.66 -14.11
CA VAL A 244 -11.14 -2.40 -12.87
C VAL A 244 -12.54 -1.86 -13.20
N LYS A 245 -13.54 -2.39 -12.51
CA LYS A 245 -14.94 -1.96 -12.60
C LYS A 245 -15.35 -1.33 -11.28
N TYR A 246 -16.07 -0.21 -11.35
CA TYR A 246 -16.87 0.25 -10.22
C TYR A 246 -18.17 -0.56 -10.21
N ILE A 247 -18.43 -1.24 -9.09
CA ILE A 247 -19.58 -2.12 -8.90
C ILE A 247 -20.46 -1.70 -7.72
N GLY A 248 -20.10 -0.64 -6.98
CA GLY A 248 -20.86 -0.17 -5.80
C GLY A 248 -22.28 0.32 -6.11
N SER A 249 -22.59 0.62 -7.38
CA SER A 249 -23.94 0.94 -7.86
C SER A 249 -24.66 -0.24 -8.53
N SER A 250 -24.04 -1.43 -8.57
CA SER A 250 -24.61 -2.60 -9.23
C SER A 250 -25.86 -3.10 -8.49
N PRO A 251 -26.92 -3.52 -9.21
CA PRO A 251 -28.08 -4.12 -8.58
C PRO A 251 -27.67 -5.37 -7.78
N SER A 252 -28.36 -5.66 -6.67
CA SER A 252 -28.12 -6.86 -5.87
C SER A 252 -28.28 -8.18 -6.64
N THR A 253 -28.94 -8.16 -7.80
CA THR A 253 -29.11 -9.30 -8.72
C THR A 253 -27.92 -9.55 -9.63
N SER A 254 -26.91 -8.68 -9.63
CA SER A 254 -25.72 -8.77 -10.49
C SER A 254 -24.76 -9.90 -10.09
N GLY A 255 -24.95 -10.52 -8.92
CA GLY A 255 -24.06 -11.55 -8.39
C GLY A 255 -22.79 -11.01 -7.72
N TYR A 256 -22.56 -9.68 -7.75
CA TYR A 256 -21.46 -9.06 -7.03
C TYR A 256 -21.76 -8.93 -5.54
N TYR A 257 -20.70 -9.03 -4.74
CA TYR A 257 -20.72 -8.65 -3.33
C TYR A 257 -20.89 -7.12 -3.18
N ASP A 258 -21.47 -6.68 -2.05
CA ASP A 258 -21.67 -5.27 -1.67
C ASP A 258 -20.33 -4.58 -1.36
N LEU A 259 -19.62 -4.23 -2.43
CA LEU A 259 -18.25 -3.72 -2.48
C LEU A 259 -18.13 -2.75 -3.65
N ASP A 260 -17.14 -1.85 -3.61
CA ASP A 260 -17.05 -0.78 -4.60
C ASP A 260 -16.36 -1.22 -5.90
N LEU A 261 -15.37 -2.13 -5.83
CA LEU A 261 -14.46 -2.42 -6.95
C LEU A 261 -14.34 -3.91 -7.27
N TRP A 262 -14.27 -4.20 -8.56
CA TRP A 262 -13.89 -5.52 -9.09
C TRP A 262 -12.71 -5.41 -10.06
N PHE A 263 -11.66 -6.19 -9.83
CA PHE A 263 -10.47 -6.22 -10.68
C PHE A 263 -10.55 -7.39 -11.66
N ASP A 264 -11.01 -7.12 -12.88
CA ASP A 264 -11.38 -8.15 -13.85
C ASP A 264 -10.19 -9.02 -14.27
N LEU A 265 -9.04 -8.41 -14.55
CA LEU A 265 -7.82 -9.11 -14.98
C LEU A 265 -7.25 -10.07 -13.93
N ASN A 266 -7.50 -9.78 -12.64
CA ASN A 266 -6.88 -10.50 -11.54
C ASN A 266 -7.89 -11.24 -10.65
N HIS A 267 -9.19 -11.14 -10.96
CA HIS A 267 -10.31 -11.78 -10.28
C HIS A 267 -10.26 -11.59 -8.76
N PHE A 268 -10.41 -10.36 -8.28
CA PHE A 268 -10.57 -10.08 -6.86
C PHE A 268 -11.31 -8.77 -6.63
N TYR A 269 -11.77 -8.57 -5.38
CA TYR A 269 -12.52 -7.39 -4.99
C TYR A 269 -11.66 -6.33 -4.30
N GLY A 270 -12.14 -5.09 -4.33
CA GLY A 270 -11.65 -4.05 -3.45
C GLY A 270 -12.72 -3.02 -3.10
N ASP A 271 -12.32 -2.02 -2.32
CA ASP A 271 -13.22 -1.01 -1.79
C ASP A 271 -12.55 0.35 -1.69
N LEU A 272 -13.27 1.41 -2.04
CA LEU A 272 -12.82 2.79 -1.93
C LEU A 272 -13.19 3.33 -0.55
N LYS A 273 -12.20 3.90 0.15
CA LYS A 273 -12.42 4.49 1.47
C LYS A 273 -11.94 5.92 1.50
N ALA A 274 -12.82 6.85 1.86
CA ALA A 274 -12.43 8.18 2.31
C ALA A 274 -12.25 8.18 3.84
N SER A 275 -11.12 8.67 4.32
CA SER A 275 -10.78 8.65 5.75
C SER A 275 -10.05 9.91 6.19
N ASP A 276 -10.39 10.42 7.37
CA ASP A 276 -9.65 11.55 7.96
C ASP A 276 -8.23 11.12 8.35
N GLU A 277 -7.22 11.86 7.90
CA GLU A 277 -5.80 11.57 8.16
C GLU A 277 -5.45 11.59 9.66
N ASN A 278 -6.22 12.30 10.49
CA ASN A 278 -5.98 12.42 11.93
C ASN A 278 -6.63 11.28 12.74
N THR A 279 -7.40 10.40 12.10
CA THR A 279 -8.05 9.28 12.77
C THR A 279 -7.18 8.03 12.69
N LEU A 280 -7.07 7.29 13.81
CA LEU A 280 -6.27 6.05 13.88
C LEU A 280 -6.93 4.85 13.18
N GLN A 281 -8.18 5.00 12.73
CA GLN A 281 -8.95 3.93 12.12
C GLN A 281 -9.72 4.44 10.90
N SER A 282 -9.75 3.65 9.84
CA SER A 282 -10.62 3.86 8.68
C SER A 282 -11.84 2.93 8.74
N PRO A 283 -12.98 3.34 8.16
CA PRO A 283 -14.11 2.44 7.97
C PRO A 283 -13.71 1.25 7.09
N GLY A 284 -14.08 0.04 7.51
CA GLY A 284 -13.99 -1.18 6.69
C GLY A 284 -15.36 -1.61 6.15
N ASN A 285 -15.43 -2.82 5.62
CA ASN A 285 -16.66 -3.42 5.08
C ASN A 285 -17.43 -4.25 6.11
N ASP A 286 -18.62 -4.71 5.72
CA ASP A 286 -19.33 -5.76 6.44
C ASP A 286 -18.43 -6.99 6.58
N LYS A 287 -18.44 -7.58 7.79
CA LYS A 287 -17.56 -8.72 8.09
C LYS A 287 -17.86 -9.91 7.19
N THR A 288 -19.13 -10.19 6.91
CA THR A 288 -19.55 -11.35 6.13
C THR A 288 -19.10 -11.20 4.69
N THR A 289 -19.40 -10.06 4.08
CA THR A 289 -19.05 -9.75 2.69
C THR A 289 -17.52 -9.79 2.48
N PHE A 290 -16.76 -9.17 3.39
CA PHE A 290 -15.30 -9.20 3.33
C PHE A 290 -14.73 -10.63 3.45
N LEU A 291 -15.22 -11.41 4.42
CA LEU A 291 -14.74 -12.78 4.62
C LEU A 291 -15.10 -13.68 3.45
N GLN A 292 -16.25 -13.48 2.80
CA GLN A 292 -16.60 -14.18 1.55
C GLN A 292 -15.57 -13.86 0.45
N ALA A 293 -15.27 -12.57 0.21
CA ALA A 293 -14.28 -12.17 -0.78
C ALA A 293 -12.87 -12.73 -0.48
N ILE A 294 -12.39 -12.66 0.77
CA ILE A 294 -11.10 -13.23 1.16
C ILE A 294 -11.07 -14.76 1.05
N ASN A 295 -12.16 -15.43 1.41
CA ASN A 295 -12.25 -16.89 1.31
C ASN A 295 -12.35 -17.35 -0.14
N GLU A 296 -12.90 -16.55 -1.04
CA GLU A 296 -13.01 -16.93 -2.45
C GLU A 296 -11.73 -16.61 -3.23
N PHE A 297 -11.14 -15.44 -3.02
CA PHE A 297 -10.07 -14.92 -3.88
C PHE A 297 -8.68 -14.83 -3.19
N ASP A 298 -8.61 -15.03 -1.87
CA ASP A 298 -7.39 -14.84 -1.04
C ASP A 298 -6.68 -13.50 -1.31
N ARG A 299 -7.48 -12.48 -1.67
CA ARG A 299 -7.01 -11.15 -2.01
C ARG A 299 -8.15 -10.15 -1.90
N PHE A 300 -7.88 -9.03 -1.24
CA PHE A 300 -8.79 -7.91 -1.15
C PHE A 300 -8.01 -6.60 -1.03
N TRP A 301 -8.44 -5.56 -1.73
CA TRP A 301 -7.83 -4.24 -1.60
C TRP A 301 -8.73 -3.26 -0.88
N TYR A 302 -8.19 -2.59 0.14
CA TYR A 302 -8.72 -1.29 0.52
C TYR A 302 -7.89 -0.21 -0.15
N VAL A 303 -8.56 0.66 -0.89
CA VAL A 303 -7.98 1.83 -1.52
C VAL A 303 -8.41 3.05 -0.70
N ILE A 304 -7.51 3.51 0.16
CA ILE A 304 -7.82 4.52 1.17
C ILE A 304 -7.29 5.87 0.69
N TYR A 305 -8.22 6.79 0.44
CA TYR A 305 -7.96 8.20 0.20
C TYR A 305 -8.07 8.95 1.53
N GLU A 306 -6.95 9.48 1.99
CA GLU A 306 -6.91 10.28 3.21
C GLU A 306 -7.17 11.75 2.92
N HIS A 307 -7.89 12.40 3.82
CA HIS A 307 -8.23 13.82 3.71
C HIS A 307 -8.12 14.56 5.03
N LYS A 308 -7.88 15.87 4.94
CA LYS A 308 -8.14 16.84 6.00
C LYS A 308 -9.61 17.20 6.01
N THR A 309 -10.15 17.54 7.18
CA THR A 309 -11.59 17.80 7.35
C THR A 309 -11.83 19.11 8.08
N HIS A 310 -12.69 19.96 7.51
CA HIS A 310 -13.39 20.98 8.29
C HIS A 310 -14.75 20.42 8.73
N LYS A 311 -14.92 20.22 10.03
CA LYS A 311 -16.17 19.72 10.59
C LYS A 311 -17.26 20.78 10.48
N ASP A 312 -18.44 20.38 10.07
CA ASP A 312 -19.57 21.30 9.89
C ASP A 312 -20.06 21.91 11.21
N SER A 313 -19.83 21.22 12.33
CA SER A 313 -20.12 21.74 13.67
C SER A 313 -19.36 23.02 14.03
N PHE A 314 -18.21 23.28 13.40
CA PHE A 314 -17.45 24.51 13.59
C PHE A 314 -17.86 25.64 12.63
N MET A 315 -18.72 25.33 11.65
CA MET A 315 -19.21 26.23 10.62
C MET A 315 -20.72 26.44 10.76
N ASN A 316 -21.23 26.48 12.01
CA ASN A 316 -22.64 26.71 12.32
C ASN A 316 -23.64 25.77 11.59
N TYR A 317 -23.18 24.57 11.25
CA TYR A 317 -23.93 23.56 10.52
C TYR A 317 -24.44 24.02 9.14
N GLU A 318 -23.71 24.92 8.49
CA GLU A 318 -24.06 25.47 7.17
C GLU A 318 -24.23 24.37 6.11
N ALA A 319 -23.30 23.40 6.04
CA ALA A 319 -23.38 22.34 5.05
C ALA A 319 -24.54 21.38 5.33
N THR A 320 -24.84 21.10 6.60
CA THR A 320 -25.99 20.29 7.01
C THR A 320 -27.30 20.94 6.56
N LYS A 321 -27.48 22.22 6.88
CA LYS A 321 -28.68 22.99 6.51
C LYS A 321 -28.85 23.04 5.01
N PHE A 322 -27.78 23.38 4.28
CA PHE A 322 -27.74 23.36 2.82
C PHE A 322 -28.17 21.99 2.27
N ARG A 323 -27.53 20.90 2.71
CA ARG A 323 -27.81 19.56 2.19
C ARG A 323 -29.28 19.18 2.41
N ASN A 324 -29.81 19.39 3.61
CA ASN A 324 -31.19 18.99 3.91
C ASN A 324 -32.20 19.84 3.13
N GLN A 325 -31.96 21.15 2.99
CA GLN A 325 -32.77 22.03 2.14
C GLN A 325 -32.71 21.58 0.68
N TYR A 326 -31.50 21.40 0.12
CA TYR A 326 -31.31 20.97 -1.26
C TYR A 326 -31.97 19.61 -1.54
N ILE A 327 -31.94 18.66 -0.59
CA ILE A 327 -32.68 17.40 -0.71
C ILE A 327 -34.19 17.63 -0.77
N ASN A 328 -34.74 18.46 0.12
CA ASN A 328 -36.17 18.74 0.18
C ASN A 328 -36.66 19.45 -1.09
N ASP A 329 -35.88 20.38 -1.63
CA ASP A 329 -36.19 21.14 -2.85
C ASP A 329 -36.16 20.26 -4.11
N ASN A 330 -35.39 19.16 -4.10
CA ASN A 330 -35.14 18.32 -5.27
C ASN A 330 -35.65 16.88 -5.13
N SER A 331 -36.36 16.53 -4.05
CA SER A 331 -36.90 15.19 -3.83
C SER A 331 -38.42 15.24 -3.72
N ASN A 332 -39.11 14.49 -4.57
CA ASN A 332 -40.56 14.35 -4.49
C ASN A 332 -40.97 13.72 -3.14
N GLY A 333 -41.50 14.52 -2.22
CA GLY A 333 -42.13 14.06 -0.97
C GLY A 333 -41.20 13.74 0.21
N MET A 334 -39.89 14.01 0.11
CA MET A 334 -38.97 13.86 1.25
C MET A 334 -38.86 15.20 2.00
N GLN A 335 -39.31 15.24 3.26
CA GLN A 335 -39.03 16.34 4.19
C GLN A 335 -38.07 15.86 5.28
N ASN A 336 -36.79 16.10 5.07
CA ASN A 336 -35.79 15.89 6.11
C ASN A 336 -35.81 17.05 7.11
N ASP A 337 -35.67 16.71 8.39
CA ASP A 337 -35.31 17.68 9.43
C ASP A 337 -34.02 18.43 9.05
N SER A 338 -34.00 19.75 9.30
CA SER A 338 -32.89 20.62 8.88
C SER A 338 -31.55 20.25 9.51
N MET A 339 -31.56 19.56 10.65
CA MET A 339 -30.40 19.11 11.41
C MET A 339 -30.13 17.60 11.28
N SER A 340 -30.83 16.91 10.38
CA SER A 340 -30.62 15.50 10.11
C SER A 340 -29.16 15.23 9.69
N TYR A 341 -28.54 14.23 10.30
CA TYR A 341 -27.13 13.82 10.11
C TYR A 341 -26.04 14.85 10.44
N HIS A 342 -26.35 15.96 11.14
CA HIS A 342 -25.37 17.02 11.48
C HIS A 342 -24.07 16.50 12.12
N LYS A 343 -24.13 15.42 12.92
CA LYS A 343 -22.95 14.84 13.60
C LYS A 343 -21.94 14.19 12.66
N ARG A 344 -22.36 13.80 11.45
CA ARG A 344 -21.52 13.12 10.45
C ARG A 344 -21.07 14.07 9.34
N MET A 345 -21.77 15.20 9.21
CA MET A 345 -21.56 16.14 8.13
C MET A 345 -20.18 16.77 8.20
N LYS A 346 -19.56 16.88 7.03
CA LYS A 346 -18.30 17.59 6.82
C LYS A 346 -18.63 18.83 5.99
N HIS A 347 -18.10 19.98 6.39
CA HIS A 347 -18.29 21.21 5.62
C HIS A 347 -17.47 21.16 4.33
N SER A 348 -16.20 20.80 4.47
CA SER A 348 -15.27 20.66 3.36
C SER A 348 -14.18 19.64 3.69
N VAL A 349 -13.60 19.02 2.66
CA VAL A 349 -12.44 18.12 2.79
C VAL A 349 -11.37 18.48 1.77
N LEU A 350 -10.12 18.16 2.10
CA LEU A 350 -8.97 18.26 1.21
C LEU A 350 -8.31 16.88 1.22
N PHE A 351 -8.47 16.11 0.14
CA PHE A 351 -7.69 14.88 -0.04
C PHE A 351 -6.20 15.23 -0.09
N THR A 352 -5.32 14.37 0.42
CA THR A 352 -3.87 14.66 0.49
C THR A 352 -3.04 13.44 0.10
N LYS A 353 -3.53 12.25 0.42
CA LYS A 353 -2.81 11.00 0.24
C LYS A 353 -3.75 9.91 -0.22
N MET A 354 -3.19 8.92 -0.89
CA MET A 354 -3.85 7.66 -1.15
C MET A 354 -2.90 6.51 -0.88
N MET A 355 -3.45 5.42 -0.36
CA MET A 355 -2.73 4.16 -0.24
C MET A 355 -3.61 2.98 -0.65
N ILE A 356 -2.99 1.99 -1.27
CA ILE A 356 -3.60 0.68 -1.48
C ILE A 356 -2.99 -0.28 -0.47
N ILE A 357 -3.83 -0.88 0.37
CA ILE A 357 -3.44 -2.01 1.21
C ILE A 357 -3.97 -3.31 0.61
N GLU A 358 -3.10 -4.32 0.51
CA GLU A 358 -3.49 -5.66 0.08
C GLU A 358 -3.66 -6.58 1.28
N LEU A 359 -4.87 -7.10 1.44
CA LEU A 359 -5.22 -8.09 2.43
C LEU A 359 -5.37 -9.47 1.81
N ASN A 360 -4.99 -10.48 2.57
CA ASN A 360 -5.14 -11.90 2.25
C ASN A 360 -5.40 -12.67 3.55
N ARG A 361 -5.64 -13.99 3.45
CA ARG A 361 -5.98 -14.84 4.61
C ARG A 361 -4.95 -14.83 5.73
N ILE A 362 -3.71 -14.45 5.42
CA ILE A 362 -2.58 -14.49 6.34
C ILE A 362 -2.48 -13.20 7.14
N ASN A 363 -2.87 -12.06 6.57
CA ASN A 363 -2.56 -10.75 7.13
C ASN A 363 -3.80 -9.94 7.56
N TYR A 364 -5.01 -10.30 7.13
CA TYR A 364 -6.20 -9.47 7.41
C TYR A 364 -6.51 -9.35 8.91
N GLY A 365 -6.21 -10.40 9.69
CA GLY A 365 -6.47 -10.44 11.13
C GLY A 365 -5.60 -9.46 11.94
N ASP A 366 -4.44 -9.07 11.40
CA ASP A 366 -3.52 -8.16 12.08
C ASP A 366 -3.91 -6.68 11.87
N VAL A 367 -4.62 -6.37 10.79
CA VAL A 367 -4.98 -4.99 10.40
C VAL A 367 -6.44 -4.65 10.66
N LEU A 368 -7.33 -5.65 10.61
CA LEU A 368 -8.76 -5.44 10.82
C LEU A 368 -9.15 -5.71 12.27
N SER A 369 -10.05 -4.88 12.79
CA SER A 369 -10.68 -5.05 14.08
C SER A 369 -12.19 -5.06 13.94
N GLU A 370 -12.89 -5.85 14.76
CA GLU A 370 -14.35 -5.90 14.73
C GLU A 370 -14.98 -4.65 15.35
N PHE A 371 -16.04 -4.17 14.71
CA PHE A 371 -16.83 -3.03 15.16
C PHE A 371 -18.32 -3.37 15.13
N ASN A 372 -18.90 -3.45 16.33
CA ASN A 372 -20.33 -3.68 16.51
C ASN A 372 -21.10 -2.37 16.26
N GLN A 373 -21.91 -2.36 15.20
CA GLN A 373 -22.63 -1.17 14.72
C GLN A 373 -23.88 -0.80 15.54
N GLY A 374 -24.12 -1.46 16.67
CA GLY A 374 -25.34 -1.29 17.47
C GLY A 374 -26.55 -2.00 16.86
N ARG A 375 -27.73 -1.37 16.95
CA ARG A 375 -29.02 -1.95 16.52
C ARG A 375 -29.62 -1.19 15.33
N GLN A 376 -30.41 -1.88 14.52
CA GLN A 376 -31.29 -1.29 13.52
C GLN A 376 -32.45 -0.52 14.19
N PRO A 377 -33.16 0.37 13.47
CA PRO A 377 -34.38 0.99 13.97
C PRO A 377 -35.44 -0.04 14.41
N SER A 378 -35.44 -1.24 13.82
CA SER A 378 -36.28 -2.39 14.20
C SER A 378 -35.87 -3.06 15.53
N GLY A 379 -34.75 -2.66 16.14
CA GLY A 379 -34.21 -3.26 17.37
C GLY A 379 -33.29 -4.47 17.16
N ALA A 380 -33.22 -5.03 15.95
CA ALA A 380 -32.31 -6.12 15.60
C ALA A 380 -30.84 -5.66 15.65
N LEU A 381 -29.91 -6.56 16.00
CA LEU A 381 -28.48 -6.25 15.95
C LEU A 381 -28.06 -6.04 14.49
N ARG A 382 -27.25 -5.01 14.24
CA ARG A 382 -26.61 -4.82 12.94
C ARG A 382 -25.44 -5.78 12.82
N ASN A 383 -25.23 -6.31 11.61
CA ASN A 383 -24.07 -7.12 11.31
C ASN A 383 -22.78 -6.37 11.66
N PRO A 384 -21.77 -7.05 12.22
CA PRO A 384 -20.50 -6.43 12.56
C PRO A 384 -19.79 -5.96 11.28
N LYS A 385 -19.11 -4.83 11.39
CA LYS A 385 -18.20 -4.32 10.36
C LYS A 385 -16.77 -4.46 10.82
N PHE A 386 -15.84 -4.46 9.87
CA PHE A 386 -14.44 -4.24 10.18
C PHE A 386 -14.11 -2.74 10.28
N ARG A 387 -13.07 -2.45 11.06
CA ARG A 387 -12.33 -1.20 11.02
C ARG A 387 -10.88 -1.51 10.68
N ILE A 388 -10.29 -0.67 9.84
CA ILE A 388 -8.90 -0.77 9.42
C ILE A 388 -8.05 0.02 10.42
N ASN A 389 -7.14 -0.64 11.11
CA ASN A 389 -6.23 0.02 12.04
C ASN A 389 -5.04 0.63 11.29
N LYS A 390 -4.80 1.93 11.48
CA LYS A 390 -3.74 2.65 10.77
C LYS A 390 -2.36 2.58 11.44
N ARG A 391 -2.26 2.12 12.70
CA ARG A 391 -1.01 2.17 13.49
C ARG A 391 0.18 1.51 12.78
N ASP A 392 -0.08 0.39 12.12
CA ASP A 392 0.93 -0.48 11.51
C ASP A 392 0.66 -0.74 10.01
N ILE A 393 -0.09 0.18 9.39
CA ILE A 393 -0.62 0.00 8.04
C ILE A 393 0.47 -0.16 6.97
N ASP A 394 1.67 0.39 7.22
CA ASP A 394 2.83 0.34 6.32
C ASP A 394 3.25 -1.08 5.92
N ASN A 395 2.96 -2.09 6.77
CA ASN A 395 3.19 -3.50 6.45
C ASN A 395 2.33 -3.90 5.24
N TYR A 396 1.07 -3.50 5.19
CA TYR A 396 0.09 -3.96 4.20
C TYR A 396 0.05 -3.09 2.93
N VAL A 397 0.68 -1.92 2.97
CA VAL A 397 0.69 -0.99 1.84
C VAL A 397 1.55 -1.51 0.68
N ILE A 398 0.91 -1.64 -0.48
CA ILE A 398 1.52 -2.02 -1.75
C ILE A 398 1.70 -0.85 -2.72
N TYR A 399 0.99 0.26 -2.51
CA TYR A 399 1.09 1.46 -3.32
C TYR A 399 0.76 2.72 -2.52
N ARG A 400 1.42 3.83 -2.84
CA ARG A 400 1.17 5.15 -2.24
C ARG A 400 1.15 6.24 -3.29
N TYR A 401 0.32 7.23 -3.02
CA TYR A 401 0.33 8.52 -3.67
C TYR A 401 0.27 9.62 -2.59
N ASP A 402 1.11 10.64 -2.73
CA ASP A 402 1.12 11.81 -1.86
C ASP A 402 1.25 13.04 -2.76
N SER A 403 0.26 13.93 -2.69
CA SER A 403 0.20 15.10 -3.56
C SER A 403 1.37 16.06 -3.36
N ASN A 404 1.93 16.08 -2.14
CA ASN A 404 3.07 16.92 -1.80
C ASN A 404 4.38 16.45 -2.46
N ASN A 405 4.46 15.20 -2.90
CA ASN A 405 5.65 14.64 -3.55
C ASN A 405 5.62 14.77 -5.08
N VAL A 406 4.49 15.19 -5.68
CA VAL A 406 4.33 15.32 -7.14
C VAL A 406 4.65 16.73 -7.63
N ASN A 407 4.64 17.72 -6.72
CA ASN A 407 4.95 19.12 -7.00
C ASN A 407 6.39 19.54 -6.59
N GLY A 408 7.30 18.56 -6.42
CA GLY A 408 8.68 18.76 -5.95
C GLY A 408 9.74 18.59 -7.02
#